data_AF-A0A6A6ACH3-F1
#
_entry.id   AF-A0A6A6ACH3-F1
#
_cell.length_a   1.000
_cell.length_b   1.000
_cell.length_c   1.000
_cell.angle_alpha   90.00
_cell.angle_beta   90.00
_cell.angle_gamma   90.00
#
_symmetry.space_group_name_H-M   'P 1'
#
loop_
_entity.id
_entity.type
_entity.pdbx_description
1 polymer ?
#
loop_
_entity_poly.entity_id
_entity_poly.type
_entity_poly.pdbx_seq_one_letter_code
_entity_poly.pdbx_strand_id
1 'polypeptide(L)'
;MASSPLDESLVTYLKTHAPNNAASETDGVKASQSLFPDITYTDAEKAELTQWLATAAHIASSTEDAAKSAERLSSLNTHLSSRTTILGAKPSVADIAIYQKLAPVVSKWSGEERTGEQGHHHIVRHVDFVQNSSIFGLKLDDKVNIDLDNVIFKIKPVDAKAEKERKKKEKEAAAANAVATSGATPTTLTGDQGVEEKKSKKDKVKDKAQAAGDAIASTVAGKPTSGGPPEGAPTKKKEKKEKQPKPQKAAPVEKPLSPALIDLRVGHILKAETHPNADSLFVSTIACGDAPGTDNTSEYEGQVVRTVCSGLNGLIPLADMQNRKIIAVCNLKPVTMRGVKSCAMVLAASPKVAEGEDSHKGPVELVNPPADSKAGDRVFFEGWEGEPEAVLNPKKKVWEMIQPGFTTTDALEVGFNVSVVPQLAGEGADKKTGVAKLKTAAGLCSVTTLKDAVVR
;
A
#
# COMPACT_ATOMS: atom_id res chain seq x y z
N MET A 1 0.86 32.82 1.79
CA MET A 1 2.23 32.59 1.31
C MET A 1 2.20 32.90 -0.18
N ALA A 2 2.84 33.99 -0.61
CA ALA A 2 2.92 34.30 -2.05
C ALA A 2 3.77 33.20 -2.72
N SER A 3 3.25 32.57 -3.78
CA SER A 3 4.02 31.57 -4.53
C SER A 3 5.11 32.28 -5.33
N SER A 4 6.29 31.66 -5.41
CA SER A 4 7.40 32.21 -6.19
C SER A 4 7.01 32.26 -7.67
N PRO A 5 7.36 33.34 -8.39
CA PRO A 5 7.02 33.47 -9.80
C PRO A 5 7.65 32.34 -10.61
N LEU A 6 6.98 31.94 -11.69
CA LEU A 6 7.51 31.00 -12.66
C LEU A 6 8.84 31.51 -13.23
N ASP A 7 9.78 30.60 -13.39
CA ASP A 7 11.05 30.87 -14.07
C ASP A 7 10.83 31.38 -15.50
N GLU A 8 11.59 32.38 -15.92
CA GLU A 8 11.41 33.05 -17.21
C GLU A 8 11.60 32.09 -18.40
N SER A 9 12.49 31.10 -18.26
CA SER A 9 12.68 30.08 -19.30
C SER A 9 11.46 29.18 -19.40
N LEU A 10 10.77 28.89 -18.30
CA LEU A 10 9.53 28.13 -18.31
C LEU A 10 8.37 28.94 -18.90
N VAL A 11 8.26 30.24 -18.55
CA VAL A 11 7.25 31.12 -19.15
C VAL A 11 7.42 31.17 -20.67
N THR A 12 8.65 31.33 -21.16
CA THR A 12 8.97 31.33 -22.61
C THR A 12 8.62 30.00 -23.27
N TYR A 13 8.92 28.90 -22.58
CA TYR A 13 8.58 27.55 -23.06
C TYR A 13 7.07 27.35 -23.18
N LEU A 14 6.30 27.78 -22.17
CA LEU A 14 4.83 27.71 -22.20
C LEU A 14 4.25 28.58 -23.33
N LYS A 15 4.80 29.78 -23.58
CA LYS A 15 4.33 30.63 -24.71
C LYS A 15 4.45 29.93 -26.05
N THR A 16 5.50 29.13 -26.20
CA THR A 16 5.84 28.49 -27.47
C THR A 16 5.10 27.17 -27.65
N HIS A 17 5.03 26.35 -26.60
CA HIS A 17 4.62 24.96 -26.70
C HIS A 17 3.27 24.64 -26.06
N ALA A 18 2.76 25.44 -25.12
CA ALA A 18 1.51 25.13 -24.44
C ALA A 18 0.29 25.30 -25.37
N PRO A 19 -0.78 24.52 -25.18
CA PRO A 19 -1.98 24.60 -26.02
C PRO A 19 -2.82 25.87 -25.78
N ASN A 20 -2.56 26.63 -24.71
CA ASN A 20 -3.39 27.75 -24.28
C ASN A 20 -2.56 28.90 -23.65
N ASN A 21 -3.24 29.95 -23.20
CA ASN A 21 -2.64 31.17 -22.66
C ASN A 21 -2.00 31.02 -21.27
N ALA A 22 -1.70 29.81 -20.79
CA ALA A 22 -1.09 29.61 -19.46
C ALA A 22 0.20 30.41 -19.23
N ALA A 23 0.89 30.79 -20.30
CA ALA A 23 2.10 31.59 -20.23
C ALA A 23 1.89 33.09 -19.93
N SER A 24 0.63 33.56 -19.82
CA SER A 24 0.31 34.87 -19.26
C SER A 24 0.28 34.88 -17.73
N GLU A 25 0.28 33.70 -17.09
CA GLU A 25 0.30 33.56 -15.65
C GLU A 25 1.73 33.49 -15.13
N THR A 26 2.03 34.29 -14.10
CA THR A 26 3.32 34.27 -13.41
C THR A 26 3.33 33.39 -12.18
N ASP A 27 2.15 32.96 -11.70
CA ASP A 27 1.99 32.08 -10.55
C ASP A 27 1.78 30.63 -11.01
N GLY A 28 2.51 29.69 -10.41
CA GLY A 28 2.48 28.29 -10.84
C GLY A 28 1.13 27.58 -10.61
N VAL A 29 0.38 27.97 -9.59
CA VAL A 29 -0.96 27.41 -9.34
C VAL A 29 -1.93 27.93 -10.39
N LYS A 30 -1.90 29.23 -10.69
CA LYS A 30 -2.73 29.82 -11.74
C LYS A 30 -2.40 29.26 -13.12
N ALA A 31 -1.11 29.15 -13.46
CA ALA A 31 -0.69 28.53 -14.71
C ALA A 31 -1.18 27.08 -14.82
N SER A 32 -1.14 26.32 -13.73
CA SER A 32 -1.68 24.95 -13.70
C SER A 32 -3.19 24.90 -13.85
N GLN A 33 -3.93 25.86 -13.28
CA GLN A 33 -5.38 25.95 -13.48
C GLN A 33 -5.73 26.34 -14.93
N SER A 34 -4.96 27.23 -15.55
CA SER A 34 -5.16 27.61 -16.95
C SER A 34 -4.84 26.45 -17.89
N LEU A 35 -3.79 25.67 -17.61
CA LEU A 35 -3.45 24.46 -18.38
C LEU A 35 -4.50 23.35 -18.19
N PHE A 36 -4.97 23.16 -16.96
CA PHE A 36 -5.83 22.03 -16.57
C PHE A 36 -7.09 22.53 -15.83
N PRO A 37 -8.07 23.12 -16.55
CA PRO A 37 -9.21 23.79 -15.94
C PRO A 37 -10.12 22.87 -15.12
N ASP A 38 -10.19 21.58 -15.46
CA ASP A 38 -11.02 20.59 -14.77
C ASP A 38 -10.37 20.02 -13.50
N ILE A 39 -9.12 20.38 -13.22
CA ILE A 39 -8.37 19.88 -12.06
C ILE A 39 -8.47 20.88 -10.92
N THR A 40 -8.78 20.37 -9.73
CA THR A 40 -8.72 21.14 -8.49
C THR A 40 -7.56 20.66 -7.62
N TYR A 41 -6.73 21.61 -7.19
CA TYR A 41 -5.59 21.36 -6.31
C TYR A 41 -5.93 21.74 -4.87
N THR A 42 -5.67 20.80 -3.95
CA THR A 42 -5.70 21.03 -2.49
C THR A 42 -4.54 21.94 -2.08
N ASP A 43 -4.61 22.52 -0.88
CA ASP A 43 -3.54 23.41 -0.40
C ASP A 43 -2.20 22.67 -0.21
N ALA A 44 -2.24 21.38 0.11
CA ALA A 44 -1.06 20.53 0.16
C ALA A 44 -0.43 20.36 -1.24
N GLU A 45 -1.25 20.11 -2.26
CA GLU A 45 -0.77 19.97 -3.66
C GLU A 45 -0.23 21.29 -4.21
N LYS A 46 -0.81 22.44 -3.84
CA LYS A 46 -0.27 23.76 -4.22
C LYS A 46 1.11 24.03 -3.60
N ALA A 47 1.31 23.61 -2.35
CA ALA A 47 2.60 23.71 -1.69
C ALA A 47 3.64 22.80 -2.34
N GLU A 48 3.27 21.54 -2.62
CA GLU A 48 4.12 20.57 -3.31
C GLU A 48 4.48 21.05 -4.74
N LEU A 49 3.52 21.62 -5.47
CA LEU A 49 3.74 22.24 -6.77
C LEU A 49 4.82 23.33 -6.71
N THR A 50 4.70 24.24 -5.74
CA THR A 50 5.68 25.34 -5.57
C THR A 50 7.08 24.80 -5.29
N GLN A 51 7.18 23.76 -4.45
CA GLN A 51 8.45 23.10 -4.14
C GLN A 51 9.08 22.45 -5.39
N TRP A 52 8.28 21.77 -6.22
CA TRP A 52 8.81 21.13 -7.43
C TRP A 52 9.18 22.11 -8.52
N LEU A 53 8.50 23.25 -8.64
CA LEU A 53 8.93 24.32 -9.54
C LEU A 53 10.28 24.91 -9.15
N ALA A 54 10.51 25.13 -7.85
CA ALA A 54 11.83 25.52 -7.37
C ALA A 54 12.88 24.43 -7.66
N THR A 55 12.52 23.15 -7.45
CA THR A 55 13.41 22.02 -7.73
C THR A 55 13.78 21.94 -9.21
N ALA A 56 12.82 22.16 -10.12
CA ALA A 56 13.03 22.12 -11.56
C ALA A 56 14.12 23.10 -12.03
N ALA A 57 14.19 24.30 -11.43
CA ALA A 57 15.22 25.29 -11.76
C ALA A 57 16.65 24.76 -11.58
N HIS A 58 16.84 23.76 -10.71
CA HIS A 58 18.15 23.25 -10.30
C HIS A 58 18.41 21.79 -10.69
N ILE A 59 17.42 21.08 -11.24
CA ILE A 59 17.49 19.61 -11.37
C ILE A 59 18.52 19.11 -12.39
N ALA A 60 18.84 19.94 -13.38
CA ALA A 60 19.81 19.64 -14.44
C ALA A 60 20.75 20.83 -14.68
N SER A 61 21.02 21.62 -13.63
CA SER A 61 21.89 22.79 -13.75
C SER A 61 23.33 22.38 -14.03
N SER A 62 23.92 22.87 -15.13
CA SER A 62 25.32 22.62 -15.49
C SER A 62 26.33 23.41 -14.66
N THR A 63 25.87 24.34 -13.82
CA THR A 63 26.70 25.19 -12.96
C THR A 63 26.82 24.67 -11.53
N GLU A 64 26.04 23.63 -11.19
CA GLU A 64 26.03 23.04 -9.85
C GLU A 64 26.90 21.80 -9.76
N ASP A 65 27.24 21.44 -8.51
CA ASP A 65 28.01 20.26 -8.21
C ASP A 65 27.36 18.98 -8.78
N ALA A 66 28.19 18.15 -9.42
CA ALA A 66 27.72 16.94 -10.11
C ALA A 66 27.08 15.93 -9.15
N ALA A 67 27.56 15.82 -7.91
CA ALA A 67 26.99 14.92 -6.92
C ALA A 67 25.61 15.41 -6.46
N LYS A 68 25.44 16.72 -6.26
CA LYS A 68 24.11 17.31 -5.95
C LYS A 68 23.11 17.11 -7.10
N SER A 69 23.57 17.24 -8.34
CA SER A 69 22.73 16.99 -9.51
C SER A 69 22.30 15.53 -9.59
N ALA A 70 23.22 14.59 -9.37
CA ALA A 70 22.91 13.17 -9.30
C ALA A 70 21.95 12.83 -8.14
N GLU A 71 22.11 13.44 -6.97
CA GLU A 71 21.21 13.26 -5.82
C GLU A 71 19.78 13.73 -6.14
N ARG A 72 19.62 14.89 -6.80
CA ARG A 72 18.30 15.39 -7.21
C ARG A 72 17.65 14.50 -8.26
N LEU A 73 18.41 13.99 -9.23
CA LEU A 73 17.90 13.04 -10.22
C LEU A 73 17.44 11.73 -9.54
N SER A 74 18.23 11.21 -8.61
CA SER A 74 17.86 10.02 -7.81
C SER A 74 16.59 10.26 -6.97
N SER A 75 16.50 11.43 -6.32
CA SER A 75 15.34 11.84 -5.54
C SER A 75 14.07 11.97 -6.40
N LEU A 76 14.17 12.63 -7.56
CA LEU A 76 13.05 12.72 -8.51
C LEU A 76 12.64 11.34 -9.04
N ASN A 77 13.61 10.51 -9.45
CA ASN A 77 13.32 9.16 -9.95
C ASN A 77 12.61 8.32 -8.90
N THR A 78 13.00 8.47 -7.63
CA THR A 78 12.32 7.83 -6.48
C THR A 78 10.93 8.43 -6.27
N HIS A 79 10.76 9.74 -6.36
CA HIS A 79 9.45 10.41 -6.23
C HIS A 79 8.44 9.93 -7.28
N LEU A 80 8.90 9.79 -8.53
CA LEU A 80 8.10 9.33 -9.68
C LEU A 80 7.84 7.82 -9.69
N SER A 81 8.45 7.05 -8.79
CA SER A 81 8.28 5.58 -8.75
C SER A 81 6.86 5.11 -8.43
N SER A 82 6.08 5.93 -7.73
CA SER A 82 4.70 5.64 -7.34
C SER A 82 3.69 6.67 -7.87
N ARG A 83 4.11 7.52 -8.82
CA ARG A 83 3.33 8.68 -9.27
C ARG A 83 3.37 8.81 -10.78
N THR A 84 2.22 8.97 -11.41
CA THR A 84 2.13 9.21 -12.86
C THR A 84 2.68 10.60 -13.22
N THR A 85 2.33 11.61 -12.42
CA THR A 85 2.76 13.02 -12.53
C THR A 85 3.52 13.44 -11.27
N ILE A 86 4.07 14.66 -11.25
CA ILE A 86 4.73 15.23 -10.07
C ILE A 86 3.78 15.27 -8.87
N LEU A 87 2.50 15.59 -9.10
CA LEU A 87 1.44 15.65 -8.08
C LEU A 87 0.58 14.36 -8.04
N GLY A 88 1.22 13.20 -8.18
CA GLY A 88 0.57 11.90 -8.07
C GLY A 88 -0.12 11.51 -9.37
N ALA A 89 -1.42 11.78 -9.48
CA ALA A 89 -2.21 11.50 -10.70
C ALA A 89 -2.71 12.78 -11.39
N LYS A 90 -2.52 13.95 -10.78
CA LYS A 90 -2.98 15.24 -11.32
C LYS A 90 -1.85 15.89 -12.12
N PRO A 91 -2.05 16.23 -13.40
CA PRO A 91 -1.07 16.99 -14.16
C PRO A 91 -0.95 18.40 -13.61
N SER A 92 0.21 19.03 -13.79
CA SER A 92 0.46 20.40 -13.36
C SER A 92 1.55 21.06 -14.21
N VAL A 93 1.72 22.38 -14.07
CA VAL A 93 2.83 23.09 -14.71
C VAL A 93 4.20 22.60 -14.24
N ALA A 94 4.29 21.98 -13.05
CA ALA A 94 5.53 21.39 -12.54
C ALA A 94 6.01 20.20 -13.39
N ASP A 95 5.09 19.43 -13.98
CA ASP A 95 5.45 18.34 -14.90
C ASP A 95 6.14 18.88 -16.15
N ILE A 96 5.61 19.98 -16.71
CA ILE A 96 6.18 20.64 -17.89
C ILE A 96 7.53 21.28 -17.53
N ALA A 97 7.66 21.87 -16.34
CA ALA A 97 8.92 22.44 -15.86
C ALA A 97 10.04 21.40 -15.75
N ILE A 98 9.71 20.23 -15.18
CA ILE A 98 10.65 19.11 -15.06
C ILE A 98 11.00 18.55 -16.44
N TYR A 99 10.00 18.37 -17.32
CA TYR A 99 10.22 17.93 -18.70
C TYR A 99 11.18 18.86 -19.45
N GLN A 100 10.93 20.17 -19.42
CA GLN A 100 11.73 21.16 -20.14
C GLN A 100 13.23 21.04 -19.80
N LYS A 101 13.54 20.80 -18.53
CA LYS A 101 14.93 20.71 -18.06
C LYS A 101 15.55 19.33 -18.31
N LEU A 102 14.76 18.26 -18.24
CA LEU A 102 15.27 16.89 -18.34
C LEU A 102 15.28 16.34 -19.77
N ALA A 103 14.38 16.77 -20.66
CA ALA A 103 14.34 16.25 -22.03
C ALA A 103 15.69 16.34 -22.77
N PRO A 104 16.44 17.47 -22.73
CA PRO A 104 17.77 17.55 -23.35
C PRO A 104 18.86 16.71 -22.66
N VAL A 105 18.66 16.33 -21.40
CA VAL A 105 19.57 15.48 -20.63
C VAL A 105 19.30 14.02 -20.96
N VAL A 106 18.03 13.60 -20.88
CA VAL A 106 17.59 12.24 -21.18
C VAL A 106 17.88 11.86 -22.64
N SER A 107 17.79 12.81 -23.57
CA SER A 107 18.15 12.56 -24.98
C SER A 107 19.61 12.12 -25.17
N LYS A 108 20.50 12.47 -24.23
CA LYS A 108 21.93 12.11 -24.26
C LYS A 108 22.27 10.88 -23.43
N TRP A 109 21.34 10.37 -22.61
CA TRP A 109 21.58 9.18 -21.79
C TRP A 109 21.72 7.92 -22.65
N SER A 110 22.67 7.08 -22.23
CA SER A 110 22.81 5.70 -22.68
C SER A 110 21.58 4.85 -22.31
N GLY A 111 21.49 3.65 -22.88
CA GLY A 111 20.46 2.69 -22.50
C GLY A 111 20.54 2.38 -21.00
N GLU A 112 21.75 2.20 -20.46
CA GLU A 112 22.00 1.86 -19.06
C GLU A 112 21.55 2.97 -18.10
N GLU A 113 21.80 4.22 -18.45
CA GLU A 113 21.33 5.38 -17.66
C GLU A 113 19.81 5.55 -17.72
N ARG A 114 19.17 5.16 -18.82
CA ARG A 114 17.71 5.19 -19.00
C ARG A 114 17.04 4.03 -18.27
N THR A 115 17.33 2.81 -18.70
CA THR A 115 16.61 1.58 -18.33
C THR A 115 17.54 0.46 -17.82
N GLY A 116 18.79 0.75 -17.45
CA GLY A 116 19.65 -0.22 -16.75
C GLY A 116 19.25 -0.46 -15.30
N GLU A 117 19.88 -1.41 -14.60
CA GLU A 117 19.49 -1.78 -13.22
C GLU A 117 19.48 -0.60 -12.23
N GLN A 118 20.41 0.34 -12.40
CA GLN A 118 20.50 1.58 -11.61
C GLN A 118 20.06 2.83 -12.41
N GLY A 119 19.34 2.63 -13.52
CA GLY A 119 18.89 3.70 -14.40
C GLY A 119 17.73 4.53 -13.83
N HIS A 120 17.39 5.60 -14.54
CA HIS A 120 16.36 6.56 -14.15
C HIS A 120 15.02 6.30 -14.85
N HIS A 121 14.56 5.06 -14.82
CA HIS A 121 13.37 4.60 -15.54
C HIS A 121 12.12 5.46 -15.35
N HIS A 122 11.86 5.91 -14.12
CA HIS A 122 10.65 6.68 -13.82
C HIS A 122 10.73 8.10 -14.38
N ILE A 123 11.94 8.66 -14.48
CA ILE A 123 12.18 9.91 -15.19
C ILE A 123 11.97 9.71 -16.69
N VAL A 124 12.52 8.64 -17.28
CA VAL A 124 12.33 8.34 -18.71
C VAL A 124 10.84 8.19 -19.05
N ARG A 125 10.10 7.44 -18.23
CA ARG A 125 8.63 7.31 -18.32
C ARG A 125 7.93 8.68 -18.23
N HIS A 126 8.34 9.53 -17.29
CA HIS A 126 7.72 10.84 -17.11
C HIS A 126 8.00 11.76 -18.31
N VAL A 127 9.22 11.77 -18.83
CA VAL A 127 9.58 12.52 -20.03
C VAL A 127 8.75 12.07 -21.23
N ASP A 128 8.65 10.76 -21.47
CA ASP A 128 7.81 10.20 -22.53
C ASP A 128 6.34 10.59 -22.36
N PHE A 129 5.82 10.45 -21.14
CA PHE A 129 4.44 10.77 -20.82
C PHE A 129 4.12 12.25 -21.09
N VAL A 130 4.98 13.19 -20.69
CA VAL A 130 4.73 14.63 -20.89
C VAL A 130 4.77 15.01 -22.38
N GLN A 131 5.68 14.45 -23.19
CA GLN A 131 5.78 14.80 -24.62
C GLN A 131 4.73 14.14 -25.52
N ASN A 132 4.13 13.02 -25.09
CA ASN A 132 3.22 12.22 -25.93
C ASN A 132 1.77 12.21 -25.44
N SER A 133 1.51 12.54 -24.18
CA SER A 133 0.14 12.55 -23.64
C SER A 133 -0.67 13.74 -24.13
N SER A 134 -1.88 13.47 -24.61
CA SER A 134 -2.86 14.50 -24.97
C SER A 134 -3.28 15.36 -23.78
N ILE A 135 -3.05 14.89 -22.54
CA ILE A 135 -3.34 15.64 -21.31
C ILE A 135 -2.57 16.96 -21.28
N PHE A 136 -1.30 16.97 -21.68
CA PHE A 136 -0.48 18.18 -21.70
C PHE A 136 -0.64 18.97 -22.99
N GLY A 137 -0.90 18.29 -24.11
CA GLY A 137 -1.18 18.93 -25.40
C GLY A 137 -0.04 19.81 -25.91
N LEU A 138 1.20 19.52 -25.55
CA LEU A 138 2.35 20.32 -25.93
C LEU A 138 2.64 20.20 -27.44
N LYS A 139 2.87 21.33 -28.09
CA LYS A 139 3.29 21.41 -29.50
C LYS A 139 4.81 21.33 -29.55
N LEU A 140 5.34 20.11 -29.70
CA LEU A 140 6.78 19.83 -29.69
C LEU A 140 7.23 19.33 -31.06
N ASP A 141 8.15 20.06 -31.68
CA ASP A 141 8.79 19.65 -32.93
C ASP A 141 9.89 18.61 -32.66
N ASP A 142 10.68 18.84 -31.61
CA ASP A 142 11.78 17.96 -31.20
C ASP A 142 11.41 17.17 -29.93
N LYS A 143 11.08 15.88 -30.12
CA LYS A 143 10.79 14.94 -29.02
C LYS A 143 12.00 14.07 -28.71
N VAL A 144 12.11 13.65 -27.45
CA VAL A 144 13.11 12.65 -27.05
C VAL A 144 12.73 11.30 -27.65
N ASN A 145 13.59 10.72 -28.48
CA ASN A 145 13.39 9.37 -28.99
C ASN A 145 13.59 8.35 -27.85
N ILE A 146 12.48 7.76 -27.40
CA ILE A 146 12.44 6.74 -26.34
C ILE A 146 11.89 5.47 -26.99
N ASP A 147 12.76 4.47 -27.14
CA ASP A 147 12.39 3.16 -27.62
C ASP A 147 11.77 2.36 -26.46
N LEU A 148 10.47 2.06 -26.58
CA LEU A 148 9.70 1.38 -25.54
C LEU A 148 10.00 -0.13 -25.48
N ASP A 149 10.55 -0.71 -26.55
CA ASP A 149 10.89 -2.13 -26.62
C ASP A 149 12.32 -2.41 -26.10
N ASN A 150 13.17 -1.37 -26.05
CA ASN A 150 14.54 -1.47 -25.58
C ASN A 150 14.68 -1.15 -24.08
N VAL A 151 14.23 -2.10 -23.24
CA VAL A 151 14.35 -2.04 -21.78
C VAL A 151 15.45 -3.00 -21.31
N ILE A 152 16.59 -2.46 -20.89
CA ILE A 152 17.77 -3.26 -20.47
C ILE A 152 17.50 -4.02 -19.17
N PHE A 153 16.86 -3.38 -18.20
CA PHE A 153 16.48 -3.96 -16.93
C PHE A 153 15.02 -3.67 -16.63
N LYS A 154 14.25 -4.71 -16.31
CA LYS A 154 12.85 -4.53 -15.90
C LYS A 154 12.83 -4.30 -14.40
N ILE A 155 12.50 -3.07 -13.96
CA ILE A 155 12.38 -2.77 -12.53
C ILE A 155 11.31 -3.68 -11.93
N LYS A 156 11.69 -4.42 -10.88
CA LYS A 156 10.74 -5.09 -10.02
C LYS A 156 9.87 -4.02 -9.33
N PRO A 157 8.55 -4.05 -9.49
CA PRO A 157 7.69 -2.98 -9.04
C PRO A 157 7.87 -2.70 -7.54
N VAL A 158 8.01 -1.42 -7.19
CA VAL A 158 8.43 -0.99 -5.86
C VAL A 158 7.45 -1.48 -4.79
N ASP A 159 7.93 -2.34 -3.90
CA ASP A 159 7.27 -2.68 -2.66
C ASP A 159 7.22 -1.42 -1.78
N ALA A 160 6.05 -0.79 -1.65
CA ALA A 160 5.85 0.38 -0.78
C ALA A 160 6.32 0.16 0.68
N LYS A 161 6.39 -1.08 1.16
CA LYS A 161 6.97 -1.48 2.45
C LYS A 161 8.49 -1.58 2.38
N ALA A 162 9.07 -2.10 1.30
CA ALA A 162 10.52 -2.15 1.10
C ALA A 162 11.12 -0.76 0.87
N GLU A 163 10.41 0.14 0.18
CA GLU A 163 10.82 1.53 0.02
C GLU A 163 10.66 2.34 1.32
N LYS A 164 9.63 2.05 2.12
CA LYS A 164 9.50 2.61 3.47
C LYS A 164 10.62 2.12 4.40
N GLU A 165 10.99 0.85 4.30
CA GLU A 165 12.12 0.26 5.02
C GLU A 165 13.46 0.78 4.51
N ARG A 166 13.64 0.97 3.20
CA ARG A 166 14.84 1.56 2.61
C ARG A 166 14.99 3.02 3.01
N LYS A 167 13.93 3.83 2.92
CA LYS A 167 13.93 5.22 3.41
C LYS A 167 14.19 5.31 4.91
N LYS A 168 13.70 4.35 5.69
CA LYS A 168 14.01 4.24 7.12
C LYS A 168 15.49 3.91 7.33
N LYS A 169 16.04 2.93 6.60
CA LYS A 169 17.46 2.54 6.67
C LYS A 169 18.40 3.63 6.16
N GLU A 170 18.07 4.34 5.09
CA GLU A 170 18.85 5.48 4.58
C GLU A 170 18.82 6.65 5.57
N LYS A 171 17.68 6.92 6.22
CA LYS A 171 17.57 7.95 7.27
C LYS A 171 18.33 7.55 8.54
N GLU A 172 18.34 6.27 8.90
CA GLU A 172 19.13 5.71 10.00
C GLU A 172 20.63 5.73 9.69
N ALA A 173 21.03 5.43 8.45
CA ALA A 173 22.42 5.47 8.00
C ALA A 173 22.95 6.92 7.87
N ALA A 174 22.13 7.86 7.38
CA ALA A 174 22.47 9.28 7.37
C ALA A 174 22.61 9.85 8.80
N ALA A 175 21.75 9.41 9.73
CA ALA A 175 21.88 9.75 11.13
C ALA A 175 23.14 9.14 11.78
N ALA A 176 23.51 7.91 11.41
CA ALA A 176 24.73 7.26 11.89
C ALA A 176 26.01 7.93 11.34
N ASN A 177 26.01 8.33 10.07
CA ASN A 177 27.14 9.04 9.46
C ASN A 177 27.33 10.46 10.03
N ALA A 178 26.24 11.15 10.40
CA ALA A 178 26.31 12.44 11.07
C ALA A 178 26.97 12.36 12.47
N VAL A 179 26.80 11.23 13.17
CA VAL A 179 27.43 10.97 14.48
C VAL A 179 28.91 10.58 14.34
N ALA A 180 29.30 9.93 13.24
CA ALA A 180 30.69 9.56 12.99
C ALA A 180 31.59 10.76 12.61
N THR A 181 31.02 11.83 12.05
CA THR A 181 31.77 13.05 11.68
C THR A 181 31.97 14.05 12.83
N SER A 182 31.31 13.90 13.98
CA SER A 182 31.59 14.69 15.17
C SER A 182 32.60 13.98 16.07
N GLY A 183 33.85 13.91 15.63
CA GLY A 183 34.96 13.44 16.46
C GLY A 183 35.18 14.38 17.64
N ALA A 184 34.98 13.89 18.86
CA ALA A 184 35.45 14.53 20.08
C ALA A 184 36.23 13.51 20.93
N THR A 185 37.53 13.69 20.97
CA THR A 185 38.56 12.97 21.73
C THR A 185 38.31 13.01 23.25
N PRO A 186 38.60 11.93 24.01
CA PRO A 186 38.52 11.95 25.46
C PRO A 186 39.85 12.41 26.07
N THR A 187 39.83 13.54 26.79
CA THR A 187 40.93 13.94 27.67
C THR A 187 40.56 13.68 29.13
N THR A 188 41.51 13.06 29.80
CA THR A 188 41.64 12.59 31.18
C THR A 188 41.33 13.61 32.30
N LEU A 189 40.91 13.13 33.48
CA LEU A 189 41.62 13.28 34.78
C LEU A 189 40.87 12.59 35.96
N THR A 190 41.51 11.57 36.54
CA THR A 190 41.70 11.17 37.98
C THR A 190 40.59 11.40 39.02
N GLY A 191 40.24 10.48 39.94
CA GLY A 191 40.75 9.14 40.29
C GLY A 191 40.01 8.52 41.51
N ASP A 192 40.28 7.22 41.73
CA ASP A 192 40.07 6.31 42.90
C ASP A 192 38.68 6.27 43.60
N GLN A 193 38.02 5.14 43.87
CA GLN A 193 38.49 3.83 44.34
C GLN A 193 37.31 2.82 44.36
N GLY A 194 37.54 1.50 44.17
CA GLY A 194 36.72 0.43 44.81
C GLY A 194 35.68 -0.36 44.00
N VAL A 195 36.14 -1.40 43.28
CA VAL A 195 35.67 -2.80 43.15
C VAL A 195 34.15 -3.17 43.13
N GLU A 196 33.82 -4.01 42.12
CA GLU A 196 32.79 -5.06 42.03
C GLU A 196 31.45 -4.86 41.27
N GLU A 197 31.12 -5.92 40.51
CA GLU A 197 29.85 -6.32 39.88
C GLU A 197 29.41 -5.75 38.50
N LYS A 198 29.82 -6.50 37.48
CA LYS A 198 29.13 -6.69 36.18
C LYS A 198 27.72 -7.28 36.38
N LYS A 199 26.68 -6.46 36.28
CA LYS A 199 25.43 -6.70 35.52
C LYS A 199 24.46 -5.55 35.81
N SER A 200 23.61 -5.24 34.84
CA SER A 200 22.44 -4.35 34.96
C SER A 200 22.69 -2.86 34.67
N LYS A 201 22.88 -2.52 33.40
CA LYS A 201 22.68 -1.13 32.90
C LYS A 201 22.15 -1.07 31.46
N LYS A 202 21.20 -1.95 31.11
CA LYS A 202 20.44 -1.89 29.84
C LYS A 202 19.04 -1.28 29.98
N ASP A 203 18.55 -1.04 31.20
CA ASP A 203 17.17 -0.57 31.42
C ASP A 203 17.03 0.89 31.90
N LYS A 204 18.10 1.70 31.87
CA LYS A 204 18.03 3.13 32.29
C LYS A 204 18.53 4.14 31.26
N VAL A 205 18.43 3.80 29.97
CA VAL A 205 18.64 4.77 28.85
C VAL A 205 17.39 4.91 27.96
N LYS A 206 16.34 4.11 28.21
CA LYS A 206 15.11 4.17 27.40
C LYS A 206 14.21 5.39 27.73
N ASP A 207 14.34 5.98 28.92
CA ASP A 207 13.45 7.07 29.36
C ASP A 207 14.03 8.49 29.23
N LYS A 208 15.20 8.68 28.61
CA LYS A 208 15.72 10.02 28.28
C LYS A 208 15.93 10.29 26.79
N ALA A 209 15.59 9.34 25.93
CA ALA A 209 15.54 9.55 24.47
C ALA A 209 14.15 9.95 23.94
N GLN A 210 13.17 10.15 24.83
CA GLN A 210 11.81 10.60 24.47
C GLN A 210 11.60 12.12 24.67
N ALA A 211 12.58 12.85 25.23
CA ALA A 211 12.46 14.28 25.49
C ALA A 211 13.22 15.20 24.50
N ALA A 212 13.80 14.66 23.43
CA ALA A 212 14.53 15.45 22.42
C ALA A 212 14.02 15.25 20.98
N GLY A 213 12.94 14.47 20.79
CA GLY A 213 12.31 14.22 19.48
C GLY A 213 11.14 15.15 19.14
N ASP A 214 10.56 15.82 20.13
CA ASP A 214 9.35 16.66 19.95
C ASP A 214 9.67 18.14 19.64
N ALA A 215 10.94 18.51 19.51
CA ALA A 215 11.34 19.90 19.23
C ALA A 215 11.62 20.21 17.74
N ILE A 216 11.39 19.28 16.82
CA ILE A 216 11.66 19.50 15.37
C ILE A 216 10.50 19.11 14.45
N ALA A 217 9.35 18.70 15.01
CA ALA A 217 8.16 18.31 14.24
C ALA A 217 6.95 19.24 14.45
N SER A 218 7.18 20.48 14.90
CA SER A 218 6.12 21.45 15.22
C SER A 218 6.22 22.77 14.43
N THR A 219 6.72 22.74 13.19
CA THR A 219 6.77 23.94 12.32
C THR A 219 6.14 23.77 10.95
N VAL A 220 5.09 22.95 10.79
CA VAL A 220 4.09 23.16 9.71
C VAL A 220 2.69 22.71 10.15
N ALA A 221 2.05 23.49 11.02
CA ALA A 221 0.58 23.57 11.11
C ALA A 221 0.21 24.88 11.78
N GLY A 222 0.35 25.99 11.05
CA GLY A 222 -0.21 27.26 11.46
C GLY A 222 -1.74 27.18 11.48
N LYS A 223 -2.33 27.31 12.67
CA LYS A 223 -3.66 27.92 12.85
C LYS A 223 -3.52 29.14 13.77
N PRO A 224 -4.35 30.17 13.58
CA PRO A 224 -4.08 31.54 13.99
C PRO A 224 -4.19 31.74 15.49
N THR A 225 -3.37 32.66 15.98
CA THR A 225 -3.41 33.23 17.32
C THR A 225 -4.75 33.90 17.62
N SER A 226 -5.29 33.55 18.78
CA SER A 226 -6.36 34.23 19.50
C SER A 226 -5.99 35.67 19.83
N GLY A 227 -6.76 36.63 19.33
CA GLY A 227 -6.91 37.97 19.90
C GLY A 227 -8.32 38.11 20.47
N GLY A 228 -8.43 38.51 21.73
CA GLY A 228 -9.70 38.59 22.46
C GLY A 228 -10.70 39.61 21.89
N PRO A 229 -12.01 39.44 22.17
CA PRO A 229 -13.06 40.32 21.67
C PRO A 229 -13.23 41.58 22.54
N PRO A 230 -13.54 42.75 21.94
CA PRO A 230 -14.22 43.84 22.64
C PRO A 230 -15.75 43.66 22.60
N GLU A 231 -16.35 44.16 23.67
CA GLU A 231 -17.75 44.22 24.05
C GLU A 231 -18.59 45.17 23.17
N GLY A 232 -19.85 44.84 22.86
CA GLY A 232 -20.81 45.73 22.21
C GLY A 232 -21.97 45.02 21.47
N ALA A 233 -23.17 45.05 22.05
CA ALA A 233 -24.46 44.47 21.59
C ALA A 233 -25.03 45.12 20.29
N PRO A 234 -26.19 44.70 19.68
CA PRO A 234 -27.22 43.76 20.14
C PRO A 234 -27.88 42.78 19.11
N THR A 235 -28.51 41.74 19.67
CA THR A 235 -29.73 40.99 19.28
C THR A 235 -30.17 40.76 17.82
N LYS A 236 -30.42 39.48 17.46
CA LYS A 236 -31.69 38.98 16.88
C LYS A 236 -31.79 37.44 16.90
N LYS A 237 -32.85 36.93 17.55
CA LYS A 237 -33.36 35.54 17.53
C LYS A 237 -33.87 35.17 16.13
N LYS A 238 -33.60 33.94 15.65
CA LYS A 238 -34.66 33.04 15.12
C LYS A 238 -34.20 31.58 14.93
N GLU A 239 -34.83 30.74 15.75
CA GLU A 239 -35.40 29.41 15.48
C GLU A 239 -34.57 28.22 14.93
N LYS A 240 -34.49 27.25 15.83
CA LYS A 240 -34.20 25.82 15.74
C LYS A 240 -35.04 25.12 14.66
N LYS A 241 -34.37 24.40 13.74
CA LYS A 241 -34.98 23.30 12.97
C LYS A 241 -34.43 21.99 13.52
N GLU A 242 -35.31 21.17 14.08
CA GLU A 242 -35.01 19.89 14.71
C GLU A 242 -34.40 18.91 13.72
N LYS A 243 -33.26 18.33 14.11
CA LYS A 243 -32.65 17.18 13.44
C LYS A 243 -33.24 15.93 14.10
N GLN A 244 -34.04 15.19 13.34
CA GLN A 244 -34.58 13.89 13.75
C GLN A 244 -33.45 13.00 14.30
N PRO A 245 -33.66 12.31 15.43
CA PRO A 245 -32.68 11.38 15.97
C PRO A 245 -32.50 10.22 14.99
N LYS A 246 -31.28 10.06 14.47
CA LYS A 246 -30.87 8.80 13.83
C LYS A 246 -31.09 7.67 14.85
N PRO A 247 -31.69 6.53 14.45
CA PRO A 247 -31.79 5.38 15.32
C PRO A 247 -30.40 5.04 15.88
N GLN A 248 -30.30 4.99 17.20
CA GLN A 248 -29.15 4.43 17.90
C GLN A 248 -28.98 3.00 17.39
N LYS A 249 -27.89 2.75 16.66
CA LYS A 249 -27.47 1.38 16.35
C LYS A 249 -27.20 0.71 17.69
N ALA A 250 -27.98 -0.31 18.04
CA ALA A 250 -27.80 -1.09 19.25
C ALA A 250 -26.32 -1.49 19.38
N ALA A 251 -25.77 -1.39 20.59
CA ALA A 251 -24.42 -1.84 20.88
C ALA A 251 -24.29 -3.31 20.42
N PRO A 252 -23.27 -3.68 19.62
CA PRO A 252 -23.12 -5.05 19.15
C PRO A 252 -23.01 -5.98 20.35
N VAL A 253 -23.96 -6.92 20.49
CA VAL A 253 -23.81 -8.04 21.40
C VAL A 253 -22.56 -8.79 20.96
N GLU A 254 -21.60 -8.94 21.88
CA GLU A 254 -20.33 -9.55 21.55
C GLU A 254 -20.53 -11.06 21.36
N LYS A 255 -20.43 -11.52 20.11
CA LYS A 255 -20.54 -12.96 19.81
C LYS A 255 -19.33 -13.70 20.42
N PRO A 256 -19.53 -14.88 21.04
CA PRO A 256 -18.43 -15.72 21.51
C PRO A 256 -17.47 -16.08 20.37
N LEU A 257 -16.19 -16.27 20.71
CA LEU A 257 -15.18 -16.70 19.74
C LEU A 257 -15.62 -18.04 19.10
N SER A 258 -15.59 -18.10 17.79
CA SER A 258 -15.97 -19.28 17.02
C SER A 258 -15.43 -19.16 15.59
N PRO A 259 -15.02 -20.26 14.93
CA PRO A 259 -14.76 -20.25 13.49
C PRO A 259 -15.98 -19.80 12.67
N ALA A 260 -17.20 -19.94 13.19
CA ALA A 260 -18.42 -19.45 12.55
C ALA A 260 -18.45 -17.93 12.31
N LEU A 261 -17.61 -17.17 13.03
CA LEU A 261 -17.47 -15.72 12.82
C LEU A 261 -16.77 -15.38 11.49
N ILE A 262 -16.00 -16.32 10.94
CA ILE A 262 -15.26 -16.17 9.69
C ILE A 262 -16.21 -16.53 8.54
N ASP A 263 -16.36 -15.62 7.58
CA ASP A 263 -17.20 -15.83 6.40
C ASP A 263 -16.42 -16.62 5.36
N LEU A 264 -16.64 -17.94 5.35
CA LEU A 264 -16.06 -18.85 4.37
C LEU A 264 -17.10 -19.16 3.29
N ARG A 265 -16.71 -18.95 2.03
CA ARG A 265 -17.57 -19.21 0.88
C ARG A 265 -16.80 -19.93 -0.22
N VAL A 266 -17.53 -20.67 -1.05
CA VAL A 266 -17.00 -21.15 -2.31
C VAL A 266 -16.80 -19.95 -3.24
N GLY A 267 -15.57 -19.77 -3.71
CA GLY A 267 -15.22 -18.80 -4.73
C GLY A 267 -14.98 -19.49 -6.07
N HIS A 268 -15.31 -18.83 -7.18
CA HIS A 268 -14.97 -19.28 -8.52
C HIS A 268 -14.05 -18.25 -9.18
N ILE A 269 -12.81 -18.64 -9.41
CA ILE A 269 -11.83 -17.82 -10.12
C ILE A 269 -12.23 -17.81 -11.60
N LEU A 270 -12.75 -16.69 -12.07
CA LEU A 270 -13.12 -16.51 -13.47
C LEU A 270 -11.90 -16.17 -14.33
N LYS A 271 -10.99 -15.40 -13.74
CA LYS A 271 -9.74 -14.96 -14.36
C LYS A 271 -8.66 -14.85 -13.30
N ALA A 272 -7.46 -15.32 -13.60
CA ALA A 272 -6.26 -14.98 -12.83
C ALA A 272 -5.19 -14.43 -13.76
N GLU A 273 -4.45 -13.43 -13.29
CA GLU A 273 -3.35 -12.81 -14.01
C GLU A 273 -2.17 -12.62 -13.07
N THR A 274 -0.95 -12.56 -13.62
CA THR A 274 0.23 -12.14 -12.85
C THR A 274 0.02 -10.72 -12.36
N HIS A 275 0.30 -10.48 -11.08
CA HIS A 275 0.14 -9.16 -10.51
C HIS A 275 1.09 -8.17 -11.20
N PRO A 276 0.60 -7.03 -11.74
CA PRO A 276 1.42 -6.12 -12.56
C PRO A 276 2.58 -5.54 -11.75
N ASN A 277 2.36 -5.40 -10.44
CA ASN A 277 3.33 -4.84 -9.51
C ASN A 277 3.99 -5.87 -8.55
N ALA A 278 3.91 -7.19 -8.81
CA ALA A 278 4.48 -8.20 -7.88
C ALA A 278 4.68 -9.59 -8.49
N ASP A 279 5.92 -10.01 -8.69
CA ASP A 279 6.27 -11.29 -9.33
C ASP A 279 5.72 -12.52 -8.57
N SER A 280 5.58 -12.45 -7.24
CA SER A 280 5.08 -13.57 -6.43
C SER A 280 3.56 -13.58 -6.25
N LEU A 281 2.83 -12.58 -6.77
CA LEU A 281 1.38 -12.49 -6.59
C LEU A 281 0.62 -12.76 -7.89
N PHE A 282 -0.56 -13.36 -7.77
CA PHE A 282 -1.61 -13.28 -8.78
C PHE A 282 -2.64 -12.21 -8.38
N VAL A 283 -3.31 -11.63 -9.38
CA VAL A 283 -4.57 -10.89 -9.23
C VAL A 283 -5.66 -11.76 -9.83
N SER A 284 -6.57 -12.23 -8.99
CA SER A 284 -7.68 -13.09 -9.37
C SER A 284 -9.00 -12.33 -9.29
N THR A 285 -9.84 -12.50 -10.31
CA THR A 285 -11.22 -12.06 -10.37
C THR A 285 -12.10 -13.23 -9.94
N ILE A 286 -12.66 -13.15 -8.72
CA ILE A 286 -13.34 -14.27 -8.07
C ILE A 286 -14.81 -13.94 -7.81
N ALA A 287 -15.72 -14.75 -8.34
CA ALA A 287 -17.12 -14.70 -7.95
C ALA A 287 -17.31 -15.42 -6.61
N CYS A 288 -17.81 -14.71 -5.60
CA CYS A 288 -18.05 -15.24 -4.24
C CYS A 288 -19.54 -15.21 -3.84
N GLY A 289 -20.44 -15.11 -4.83
CA GLY A 289 -21.88 -15.01 -4.62
C GLY A 289 -22.34 -13.72 -3.95
N ASP A 290 -21.56 -12.64 -4.09
CA ASP A 290 -21.97 -11.34 -3.57
C ASP A 290 -23.17 -10.77 -4.34
N ALA A 291 -24.04 -10.06 -3.63
CA ALA A 291 -25.17 -9.39 -4.27
C ALA A 291 -24.70 -8.19 -5.11
N PRO A 292 -25.42 -7.83 -6.19
CA PRO A 292 -25.16 -6.60 -6.93
C PRO A 292 -25.13 -5.37 -6.01
N GLY A 293 -24.15 -4.47 -6.24
CA GLY A 293 -23.96 -3.26 -5.43
C GLY A 293 -23.28 -3.45 -4.07
N THR A 294 -22.77 -4.66 -3.78
CA THR A 294 -21.95 -4.89 -2.57
C THR A 294 -20.65 -4.07 -2.61
N ASP A 295 -20.25 -3.51 -1.47
CA ASP A 295 -18.99 -2.74 -1.39
C ASP A 295 -17.77 -3.60 -1.75
N ASN A 296 -16.83 -3.01 -2.50
CA ASN A 296 -15.57 -3.64 -2.90
C ASN A 296 -15.71 -4.83 -3.87
N THR A 297 -16.83 -4.90 -4.58
CA THR A 297 -17.00 -5.79 -5.73
C THR A 297 -17.00 -4.99 -7.03
N SER A 298 -16.86 -5.69 -8.14
CA SER A 298 -17.06 -5.19 -9.50
C SER A 298 -17.86 -6.21 -10.30
N GLU A 299 -18.15 -5.91 -11.56
CA GLU A 299 -18.79 -6.86 -12.47
C GLU A 299 -17.77 -7.40 -13.48
N TYR A 300 -17.85 -8.70 -13.76
CA TYR A 300 -17.06 -9.37 -14.79
C TYR A 300 -17.90 -10.50 -15.40
N GLU A 301 -18.07 -10.50 -16.72
CA GLU A 301 -18.87 -11.50 -17.45
C GLU A 301 -20.28 -11.72 -16.84
N GLY A 302 -20.93 -10.64 -16.40
CA GLY A 302 -22.28 -10.69 -15.81
C GLY A 302 -22.34 -11.22 -14.37
N GLN A 303 -21.20 -11.46 -13.73
CA GLN A 303 -21.12 -11.88 -12.33
C GLN A 303 -20.52 -10.79 -11.45
N VAL A 304 -21.01 -10.71 -10.21
CA VAL A 304 -20.43 -9.85 -9.17
C VAL A 304 -19.19 -10.55 -8.61
N VAL A 305 -18.05 -9.87 -8.70
CA VAL A 305 -16.73 -10.44 -8.43
C VAL A 305 -15.94 -9.57 -7.47
N ARG A 306 -15.00 -10.21 -6.77
CA ARG A 306 -13.99 -9.55 -5.94
C ARG A 306 -12.62 -9.66 -6.61
N THR A 307 -11.83 -8.61 -6.48
CA THR A 307 -10.39 -8.65 -6.77
C THR A 307 -9.66 -9.27 -5.59
N VAL A 308 -8.86 -10.31 -5.84
CA VAL A 308 -8.14 -11.05 -4.80
C VAL A 308 -6.67 -11.17 -5.19
N CYS A 309 -5.78 -10.66 -4.35
CA CYS A 309 -4.34 -10.82 -4.53
C CYS A 309 -3.85 -12.01 -3.70
N SER A 310 -3.15 -12.96 -4.32
CA SER A 310 -2.68 -14.18 -3.66
C SER A 310 -1.21 -14.46 -3.96
N GLY A 311 -0.44 -14.83 -2.95
CA GLY A 311 1.00 -15.13 -3.07
C GLY A 311 1.30 -16.51 -3.63
N LEU A 312 0.63 -16.88 -4.73
CA LEU A 312 0.67 -18.22 -5.32
C LEU A 312 1.51 -18.28 -6.60
N ASN A 313 1.97 -17.13 -7.13
CA ASN A 313 2.78 -17.14 -8.34
C ASN A 313 4.19 -17.70 -8.03
N GLY A 314 4.61 -18.68 -8.83
CA GLY A 314 5.80 -19.50 -8.56
C GLY A 314 5.55 -20.73 -7.66
N LEU A 315 4.34 -20.87 -7.09
CA LEU A 315 3.93 -22.05 -6.31
C LEU A 315 2.87 -22.87 -7.04
N ILE A 316 1.92 -22.20 -7.69
CA ILE A 316 0.86 -22.79 -8.48
C ILE A 316 0.93 -22.21 -9.90
N PRO A 317 0.94 -23.05 -10.96
CA PRO A 317 0.89 -22.58 -12.33
C PRO A 317 -0.33 -21.72 -12.61
N LEU A 318 -0.17 -20.66 -13.42
CA LEU A 318 -1.26 -19.76 -13.78
C LEU A 318 -2.43 -20.49 -14.47
N ALA A 319 -2.14 -21.53 -15.25
CA ALA A 319 -3.15 -22.36 -15.91
C ALA A 319 -4.06 -23.06 -14.89
N ASP A 320 -3.51 -23.51 -13.76
CA ASP A 320 -4.23 -24.21 -12.70
C ASP A 320 -5.05 -23.27 -11.80
N MET A 321 -4.93 -21.95 -12.03
CA MET A 321 -5.74 -20.92 -11.36
C MET A 321 -7.00 -20.58 -12.17
N GLN A 322 -7.00 -20.80 -13.49
CA GLN A 322 -8.11 -20.39 -14.35
C GLN A 322 -9.35 -21.26 -14.13
N ASN A 323 -10.53 -20.63 -14.14
CA ASN A 323 -11.81 -21.31 -14.07
C ASN A 323 -11.93 -22.31 -12.89
N ARG A 324 -11.25 -22.03 -11.77
CA ARG A 324 -11.13 -22.95 -10.64
C ARG A 324 -12.04 -22.56 -9.48
N LYS A 325 -12.70 -23.55 -8.86
CA LYS A 325 -13.42 -23.37 -7.60
C LYS A 325 -12.45 -23.51 -6.41
N ILE A 326 -12.59 -22.63 -5.44
CA ILE A 326 -11.75 -22.53 -4.24
C ILE A 326 -12.61 -22.23 -3.01
N ILE A 327 -12.00 -22.25 -1.82
CA ILE A 327 -12.59 -21.67 -0.62
C ILE A 327 -11.99 -20.28 -0.38
N ALA A 328 -12.84 -19.27 -0.17
CA ALA A 328 -12.45 -17.89 0.09
C ALA A 328 -12.87 -17.44 1.48
N VAL A 329 -12.05 -16.61 2.11
CA VAL A 329 -12.37 -15.84 3.31
C VAL A 329 -12.89 -14.46 2.87
N CYS A 330 -14.16 -14.17 3.16
CA CYS A 330 -14.89 -13.05 2.56
C CYS A 330 -15.15 -11.86 3.51
N ASN A 331 -14.85 -11.96 4.81
CA ASN A 331 -15.12 -10.90 5.78
C ASN A 331 -13.86 -10.34 6.47
N LEU A 332 -12.68 -10.59 5.93
CA LEU A 332 -11.47 -9.86 6.35
C LEU A 332 -11.55 -8.41 5.87
N LYS A 333 -10.95 -7.49 6.62
CA LYS A 333 -10.80 -6.11 6.17
C LYS A 333 -9.98 -6.10 4.87
N PRO A 334 -10.44 -5.45 3.79
CA PRO A 334 -9.68 -5.41 2.54
C PRO A 334 -8.27 -4.83 2.73
N VAL A 335 -7.30 -5.40 2.02
CA VAL A 335 -5.88 -5.03 2.12
C VAL A 335 -5.36 -4.64 0.75
N THR A 336 -4.68 -3.50 0.65
CA THR A 336 -3.98 -3.11 -0.57
C THR A 336 -2.62 -3.80 -0.64
N MET A 337 -2.45 -4.69 -1.60
CA MET A 337 -1.21 -5.40 -1.90
C MET A 337 -0.63 -4.79 -3.17
N ARG A 338 0.50 -4.10 -3.07
CA ARG A 338 1.26 -3.61 -4.24
C ARG A 338 0.41 -2.73 -5.18
N GLY A 339 -0.48 -1.93 -4.59
CA GLY A 339 -1.37 -1.01 -5.31
C GLY A 339 -2.72 -1.60 -5.70
N VAL A 340 -2.91 -2.92 -5.64
CA VAL A 340 -4.20 -3.57 -5.93
C VAL A 340 -4.91 -3.91 -4.62
N LYS A 341 -6.19 -3.54 -4.52
CA LYS A 341 -7.00 -3.83 -3.33
C LYS A 341 -7.50 -5.28 -3.39
N SER A 342 -7.05 -6.11 -2.45
CA SER A 342 -7.55 -7.46 -2.23
C SER A 342 -8.74 -7.45 -1.29
N CYS A 343 -9.87 -8.01 -1.74
CA CYS A 343 -11.18 -7.96 -1.06
C CYS A 343 -11.65 -9.32 -0.53
N ALA A 344 -10.81 -10.33 -0.61
CA ALA A 344 -10.97 -11.64 0.02
C ALA A 344 -9.58 -12.29 0.16
N MET A 345 -9.53 -13.51 0.68
CA MET A 345 -8.32 -14.33 0.74
C MET A 345 -8.64 -15.75 0.30
N VAL A 346 -7.79 -16.35 -0.53
CA VAL A 346 -7.94 -17.75 -0.96
C VAL A 346 -7.32 -18.66 0.10
N LEU A 347 -8.04 -19.69 0.54
CA LEU A 347 -7.55 -20.69 1.48
C LEU A 347 -6.67 -21.73 0.77
N ALA A 348 -5.49 -21.96 1.32
CA ALA A 348 -4.54 -22.96 0.83
C ALA A 348 -3.90 -23.74 1.99
N ALA A 349 -3.55 -24.99 1.71
CA ALA A 349 -2.74 -25.82 2.58
C ALA A 349 -1.26 -25.67 2.23
N SER A 350 -0.43 -25.65 3.28
CA SER A 350 1.03 -25.70 3.18
C SER A 350 1.59 -26.56 4.32
N PRO A 351 2.71 -27.26 4.14
CA PRO A 351 3.35 -28.01 5.21
C PRO A 351 3.54 -27.18 6.48
N LYS A 352 3.49 -27.83 7.64
CA LYS A 352 3.93 -27.22 8.90
C LYS A 352 5.42 -26.92 8.81
N VAL A 353 5.79 -25.69 9.07
CA VAL A 353 7.19 -25.25 9.05
C VAL A 353 7.67 -25.23 10.49
N ALA A 354 8.79 -25.90 10.77
CA ALA A 354 9.40 -25.86 12.09
C ALA A 354 9.86 -24.43 12.44
N GLU A 355 9.83 -24.05 13.70
CA GLU A 355 10.32 -22.72 14.11
C GLU A 355 11.79 -22.53 13.67
N GLY A 356 12.02 -21.56 12.78
CA GLY A 356 13.35 -21.23 12.25
C GLY A 356 13.58 -21.55 10.77
N GLU A 357 12.64 -22.22 10.09
CA GLU A 357 12.72 -22.48 8.64
C GLU A 357 11.89 -21.51 7.79
N ASP A 358 12.37 -21.25 6.57
CA ASP A 358 11.75 -20.30 5.64
C ASP A 358 10.41 -20.84 5.12
N SER A 359 9.32 -20.23 5.57
CA SER A 359 7.96 -20.76 5.48
C SER A 359 7.31 -20.65 4.09
N HIS A 360 8.07 -20.24 3.07
CA HIS A 360 7.56 -19.81 1.77
C HIS A 360 7.97 -20.71 0.59
N LYS A 361 8.63 -21.85 0.82
CA LYS A 361 9.14 -22.74 -0.25
C LYS A 361 8.53 -24.14 -0.32
N GLY A 362 7.57 -24.47 0.55
CA GLY A 362 6.89 -25.77 0.52
C GLY A 362 5.85 -25.86 -0.60
N PRO A 363 5.44 -27.07 -1.03
CA PRO A 363 4.28 -27.22 -1.91
C PRO A 363 3.05 -26.55 -1.30
N VAL A 364 2.30 -25.82 -2.11
CA VAL A 364 1.05 -25.17 -1.69
C VAL A 364 -0.09 -25.73 -2.51
N GLU A 365 -1.16 -26.15 -1.85
CA GLU A 365 -2.35 -26.71 -2.48
C GLU A 365 -3.58 -25.87 -2.14
N LEU A 366 -4.36 -25.48 -3.15
CA LEU A 366 -5.64 -24.82 -2.93
C LEU A 366 -6.65 -25.80 -2.31
N VAL A 367 -7.47 -25.31 -1.38
CA VAL A 367 -8.59 -26.09 -0.86
C VAL A 367 -9.66 -26.22 -1.93
N ASN A 368 -10.00 -27.46 -2.27
CA ASN A 368 -11.01 -27.80 -3.25
C ASN A 368 -12.37 -27.97 -2.55
N PRO A 369 -13.41 -27.21 -2.94
CA PRO A 369 -14.78 -27.54 -2.57
C PRO A 369 -15.28 -28.80 -3.28
N PRO A 370 -16.40 -29.39 -2.84
CA PRO A 370 -17.10 -30.42 -3.61
C PRO A 370 -17.38 -29.97 -5.05
N ALA A 371 -17.33 -30.92 -6.00
CA ALA A 371 -17.45 -30.63 -7.43
C ALA A 371 -18.75 -29.86 -7.78
N ASP A 372 -19.85 -30.21 -7.13
CA ASP A 372 -21.18 -29.64 -7.37
C ASP A 372 -21.41 -28.29 -6.68
N SER A 373 -20.46 -27.80 -5.88
CA SER A 373 -20.60 -26.52 -5.21
C SER A 373 -20.59 -25.34 -6.18
N LYS A 374 -21.33 -24.29 -5.84
CA LYS A 374 -21.49 -23.07 -6.63
C LYS A 374 -20.80 -21.89 -5.95
N ALA A 375 -20.41 -20.90 -6.75
CA ALA A 375 -19.91 -19.64 -6.22
C ALA A 375 -20.91 -19.03 -5.22
N GLY A 376 -20.45 -18.71 -4.02
CA GLY A 376 -21.28 -18.21 -2.93
C GLY A 376 -21.80 -19.24 -1.95
N ASP A 377 -21.67 -20.54 -2.24
CA ASP A 377 -22.08 -21.58 -1.29
C ASP A 377 -21.36 -21.36 0.04
N ARG A 378 -22.13 -21.41 1.14
CA ARG A 378 -21.61 -21.27 2.48
C ARG A 378 -20.75 -22.47 2.85
N VAL A 379 -19.59 -22.19 3.44
CA VAL A 379 -18.65 -23.18 3.91
C VAL A 379 -18.54 -23.03 5.43
N PHE A 380 -18.56 -24.14 6.16
CA PHE A 380 -18.50 -24.14 7.62
C PHE A 380 -17.85 -25.42 8.14
N PHE A 381 -17.38 -25.38 9.38
CA PHE A 381 -16.89 -26.58 10.06
C PHE A 381 -18.06 -27.30 10.74
N GLU A 382 -18.13 -28.63 10.61
CA GLU A 382 -19.19 -29.45 11.19
C GLU A 382 -19.37 -29.21 12.68
N GLY A 383 -20.60 -28.95 13.10
CA GLY A 383 -20.93 -28.63 14.47
C GLY A 383 -20.52 -27.21 14.88
N TRP A 384 -19.97 -26.37 14.00
CA TRP A 384 -19.66 -24.96 14.24
C TRP A 384 -20.43 -24.04 13.29
N GLU A 385 -21.70 -24.36 13.07
CA GLU A 385 -22.63 -23.53 12.32
C GLU A 385 -22.95 -22.24 13.08
N GLY A 386 -23.08 -21.13 12.36
CA GLY A 386 -23.43 -19.85 12.95
C GLY A 386 -23.12 -18.67 12.04
N GLU A 387 -23.79 -17.55 12.26
CA GLU A 387 -23.72 -16.40 11.37
C GLU A 387 -22.38 -15.65 11.46
N PRO A 388 -21.69 -15.43 10.33
CA PRO A 388 -20.43 -14.71 10.30
C PRO A 388 -20.57 -13.25 10.73
N GLU A 389 -19.45 -12.62 11.09
CA GLU A 389 -19.43 -11.16 11.20
C GLU A 389 -19.43 -10.51 9.82
N ALA A 390 -20.06 -9.34 9.69
CA ALA A 390 -20.06 -8.61 8.42
C ALA A 390 -18.63 -8.25 7.96
N VAL A 391 -17.78 -7.80 8.91
CA VAL A 391 -16.35 -7.59 8.73
C VAL A 391 -15.66 -7.90 10.05
N LEU A 392 -14.67 -8.80 10.04
CA LEU A 392 -13.87 -9.14 11.21
C LEU A 392 -13.12 -7.92 11.72
N ASN A 393 -13.22 -7.65 13.02
CA ASN A 393 -12.48 -6.57 13.65
C ASN A 393 -11.00 -6.99 13.88
N PRO A 394 -10.01 -6.34 13.22
CA PRO A 394 -8.61 -6.71 13.37
C PRO A 394 -8.08 -6.59 14.81
N LYS A 395 -8.71 -5.75 15.65
CA LYS A 395 -8.34 -5.60 17.07
C LYS A 395 -8.70 -6.84 17.90
N LYS A 396 -9.73 -7.58 17.49
CA LYS A 396 -10.17 -8.81 18.17
C LYS A 396 -9.32 -10.02 17.79
N LYS A 397 -8.54 -9.93 16.70
CA LYS A 397 -7.65 -11.01 16.23
C LYS A 397 -8.33 -12.38 16.08
N VAL A 398 -9.60 -12.38 15.64
CA VAL A 398 -10.41 -13.62 15.53
C VAL A 398 -9.76 -14.62 14.59
N TRP A 399 -9.32 -14.15 13.41
CA TRP A 399 -8.63 -15.00 12.43
C TRP A 399 -7.36 -15.60 13.03
N GLU A 400 -6.52 -14.79 13.67
CA GLU A 400 -5.24 -15.21 14.24
C GLU A 400 -5.40 -16.17 15.42
N MET A 401 -6.52 -16.11 16.16
CA MET A 401 -6.83 -17.07 17.22
C MET A 401 -7.38 -18.40 16.67
N ILE A 402 -8.17 -18.37 15.60
CA ILE A 402 -8.84 -19.55 15.05
C ILE A 402 -7.98 -20.31 14.04
N GLN A 403 -7.27 -19.61 13.15
CA GLN A 403 -6.49 -20.18 12.05
C GLN A 403 -5.49 -21.27 12.50
N PRO A 404 -4.82 -21.19 13.68
CA PRO A 404 -3.96 -22.28 14.14
C PRO A 404 -4.66 -23.64 14.25
N GLY A 405 -5.99 -23.67 14.41
CA GLY A 405 -6.78 -24.89 14.38
C GLY A 405 -7.06 -25.46 13.00
N PHE A 406 -6.84 -24.69 11.91
CA PHE A 406 -7.11 -25.16 10.56
C PHE A 406 -6.01 -26.12 10.09
N THR A 407 -6.40 -27.34 9.77
CA THR A 407 -5.50 -28.43 9.39
C THR A 407 -6.10 -29.30 8.28
N THR A 408 -5.34 -30.27 7.79
CA THR A 408 -5.80 -31.33 6.88
C THR A 408 -5.68 -32.70 7.54
N THR A 409 -6.68 -33.57 7.37
CA THR A 409 -6.70 -34.92 7.96
C THR A 409 -5.90 -35.94 7.12
N ASP A 410 -5.75 -37.17 7.62
CA ASP A 410 -5.16 -38.28 6.85
C ASP A 410 -5.94 -38.64 5.58
N ALA A 411 -7.23 -38.30 5.55
CA ALA A 411 -8.12 -38.43 4.42
C ALA A 411 -8.08 -37.21 3.48
N LEU A 412 -7.15 -36.26 3.70
CA LEU A 412 -6.97 -35.03 2.93
C LEU A 412 -8.14 -34.04 3.04
N GLU A 413 -9.02 -34.23 4.01
CA GLU A 413 -10.14 -33.32 4.28
C GLU A 413 -9.62 -32.13 5.09
N VAL A 414 -10.10 -30.92 4.80
CA VAL A 414 -9.81 -29.76 5.66
C VAL A 414 -10.63 -29.86 6.94
N GLY A 415 -10.02 -29.53 8.07
CA GLY A 415 -10.66 -29.59 9.38
C GLY A 415 -10.19 -28.52 10.34
N PHE A 416 -10.94 -28.37 11.43
CA PHE A 416 -10.67 -27.47 12.53
C PHE A 416 -10.42 -28.30 13.80
N ASN A 417 -9.15 -28.40 14.19
CA ASN A 417 -8.73 -29.01 15.44
C ASN A 417 -8.92 -27.99 16.57
N VAL A 418 -9.99 -28.16 17.34
CA VAL A 418 -10.33 -27.26 18.46
C VAL A 418 -9.29 -27.32 19.59
N SER A 419 -8.63 -28.46 19.77
CA SER A 419 -7.72 -28.70 20.89
C SER A 419 -6.46 -27.83 20.83
N VAL A 420 -6.09 -27.33 19.65
CA VAL A 420 -4.90 -26.46 19.47
C VAL A 420 -5.25 -24.97 19.54
N VAL A 421 -6.51 -24.62 19.77
CA VAL A 421 -6.96 -23.23 19.98
C VAL A 421 -7.21 -23.01 21.47
N PRO A 422 -6.28 -22.41 22.23
CA PRO A 422 -6.36 -22.34 23.70
C PRO A 422 -7.65 -21.70 24.22
N GLN A 423 -8.20 -20.75 23.48
CA GLN A 423 -9.42 -20.02 23.85
C GLN A 423 -10.68 -20.89 23.73
N LEU A 424 -10.64 -21.95 22.93
CA LEU A 424 -11.76 -22.87 22.71
C LEU A 424 -11.52 -24.26 23.32
N ALA A 425 -10.26 -24.61 23.59
CA ALA A 425 -9.87 -25.85 24.25
C ALA A 425 -10.35 -25.93 25.72
N GLY A 426 -10.49 -27.15 26.22
CA GLY A 426 -10.72 -27.45 27.65
C GLY A 426 -11.63 -28.64 27.88
N GLU A 427 -11.81 -29.00 29.15
CA GLU A 427 -12.60 -30.15 29.60
C GLU A 427 -14.00 -29.72 30.08
N GLY A 428 -15.03 -30.50 29.74
CA GLY A 428 -16.43 -30.25 30.13
C GLY A 428 -17.43 -30.84 29.12
N ALA A 429 -18.61 -31.24 29.59
CA ALA A 429 -19.62 -31.91 28.76
C ALA A 429 -20.11 -31.06 27.56
N ASP A 430 -19.99 -29.74 27.64
CA ASP A 430 -20.43 -28.79 26.61
C ASP A 430 -19.30 -28.30 25.68
N LYS A 431 -18.04 -28.75 25.91
CA LYS A 431 -16.90 -28.34 25.09
C LYS A 431 -16.70 -29.31 23.92
N LYS A 432 -16.65 -28.74 22.70
CA LYS A 432 -16.37 -29.49 21.48
C LYS A 432 -14.93 -29.98 21.50
N THR A 433 -14.72 -31.22 21.06
CA THR A 433 -13.40 -31.87 20.98
C THR A 433 -13.19 -32.47 19.58
N GLY A 434 -11.94 -32.79 19.25
CA GLY A 434 -11.58 -33.43 17.98
C GLY A 434 -11.43 -32.46 16.81
N VAL A 435 -11.55 -33.00 15.60
CA VAL A 435 -11.38 -32.26 14.34
C VAL A 435 -12.73 -32.15 13.64
N ALA A 436 -13.29 -30.94 13.60
CA ALA A 436 -14.51 -30.66 12.86
C ALA A 436 -14.18 -30.51 11.37
N LYS A 437 -14.87 -31.21 10.47
CA LYS A 437 -14.55 -31.18 9.03
C LYS A 437 -15.14 -29.94 8.36
N LEU A 438 -14.40 -29.35 7.42
CA LEU A 438 -14.86 -28.23 6.60
C LEU A 438 -15.76 -28.75 5.49
N LYS A 439 -16.97 -28.20 5.35
CA LYS A 439 -17.96 -28.66 4.38
C LYS A 439 -18.79 -27.54 3.77
N THR A 440 -19.39 -27.86 2.64
CA THR A 440 -20.58 -27.19 2.11
C THR A 440 -21.80 -28.08 2.31
N ALA A 441 -22.98 -27.62 1.84
CA ALA A 441 -24.15 -28.48 1.77
C ALA A 441 -23.97 -29.70 0.84
N ALA A 442 -23.05 -29.60 -0.14
CA ALA A 442 -22.81 -30.65 -1.13
C ALA A 442 -21.78 -31.71 -0.69
N GLY A 443 -20.96 -31.43 0.32
CA GLY A 443 -19.93 -32.37 0.79
C GLY A 443 -18.74 -31.70 1.47
N LEU A 444 -17.68 -32.48 1.64
CA LEU A 444 -16.46 -32.06 2.34
C LEU A 444 -15.49 -31.31 1.42
N CYS A 445 -14.76 -30.36 2.00
CA CYS A 445 -13.66 -29.66 1.32
C CYS A 445 -12.35 -30.41 1.57
N SER A 446 -11.52 -30.55 0.55
CA SER A 446 -10.30 -31.35 0.62
C SER A 446 -9.11 -30.67 -0.08
N VAL A 447 -7.92 -31.20 0.17
CA VAL A 447 -6.69 -30.89 -0.58
C VAL A 447 -6.27 -32.10 -1.41
N THR A 448 -5.16 -32.00 -2.13
CA THR A 448 -4.78 -33.03 -3.12
C THR A 448 -3.85 -34.08 -2.52
N THR A 449 -2.84 -33.66 -1.76
CA THR A 449 -1.82 -34.57 -1.21
C THR A 449 -1.34 -34.23 0.20
N LEU A 450 -1.54 -32.99 0.65
CA LEU A 450 -0.98 -32.52 1.92
C LEU A 450 -1.78 -33.05 3.13
N LYS A 451 -1.14 -33.88 3.96
CA LYS A 451 -1.66 -34.37 5.25
C LYS A 451 -1.05 -33.58 6.40
N ASP A 452 -1.79 -33.41 7.49
CA ASP A 452 -1.38 -32.65 8.68
C ASP A 452 -0.77 -31.26 8.35
N ALA A 453 -1.24 -30.64 7.28
CA ALA A 453 -0.78 -29.35 6.80
C ALA A 453 -1.51 -28.20 7.50
N VAL A 454 -0.86 -27.04 7.54
CA VAL A 454 -1.50 -25.79 7.99
C VAL A 454 -2.35 -25.24 6.85
N VAL A 455 -3.59 -24.91 7.16
CA VAL A 455 -4.50 -24.26 6.21
C VAL A 455 -4.67 -22.79 6.59
N ARG A 456 -4.48 -21.88 5.63
CA ARG A 456 -4.51 -20.42 5.85
C ARG A 456 -4.86 -19.62 4.62
#